data_AF-A0A352HP40-F1
#
_entry.id   AF-A0A352HP40-F1
#
_cell.length_a   1.000
_cell.length_b   1.000
_cell.length_c   1.000
_cell.angle_alpha   90.00
_cell.angle_beta   90.00
_cell.angle_gamma   90.00
#
_symmetry.space_group_name_H-M   'P 1'
#
loop_
_entity.id
_entity.type
_entity.pdbx_description
1 polymer ?
#
loop_
_entity_poly.entity_id
_entity_poly.type
_entity_poly.pdbx_seq_one_letter_code
_entity_poly.pdbx_strand_id
1 'polypeptide(L)'
;MEHNLTIYNSLARAKQPFKPIHPGHVGMYVCGPTVYGDAHLGHARPAVTFDILFRYLKHLGYKVRYVRNITDVGHLEHDADSGEDKVAKKARLEQLEPMEVV
;
A
#
# COMPACT_ATOMS: atom_id res chain seq x y z
N MET A 1 -24.06 5.33 -13.61
CA MET A 1 -24.37 4.79 -12.28
C MET A 1 -23.83 5.77 -11.26
N GLU A 2 -24.70 6.47 -10.54
CA GLU A 2 -24.29 7.30 -9.41
C GLU A 2 -24.39 6.46 -8.14
N HIS A 3 -23.26 6.24 -7.47
CA HIS A 3 -23.21 5.57 -6.19
C HIS A 3 -23.00 6.62 -5.11
N ASN A 4 -23.77 6.55 -4.03
CA ASN A 4 -23.57 7.39 -2.86
C ASN A 4 -22.41 6.86 -2.00
N LEU A 5 -21.20 6.84 -2.58
CA LEU A 5 -19.97 6.47 -1.90
C LEU A 5 -19.28 7.73 -1.39
N THR A 6 -18.96 7.76 -0.09
CA THR A 6 -18.08 8.79 0.49
C THR A 6 -16.81 8.14 1.03
N ILE A 7 -15.67 8.80 0.83
CA ILE A 7 -14.37 8.36 1.34
C ILE A 7 -13.79 9.47 2.21
N TYR A 8 -13.18 9.10 3.33
CA TYR A 8 -12.43 10.05 4.16
C TYR A 8 -11.15 10.44 3.44
N ASN A 9 -11.03 11.73 3.09
CA ASN A 9 -9.85 12.28 2.44
C ASN A 9 -8.94 12.90 3.50
N SER A 10 -7.78 12.28 3.74
CA SER A 10 -6.79 12.78 4.71
C SER A 10 -6.27 14.19 4.38
N LEU A 11 -6.22 14.59 3.10
CA LEU A 11 -5.80 15.95 2.70
C LEU A 11 -6.79 17.01 3.17
N ALA A 12 -8.09 16.73 3.02
CA ALA A 12 -9.17 17.62 3.44
C ALA A 12 -9.63 17.38 4.90
N ARG A 13 -9.16 16.30 5.52
CA ARG A 13 -9.57 15.80 6.84
C ARG A 13 -11.09 15.63 6.99
N ALA A 14 -11.78 15.29 5.90
CA ALA A 14 -13.23 15.17 5.86
C ALA A 14 -13.70 14.03 4.95
N LYS A 15 -14.92 13.54 5.16
CA LYS A 15 -15.59 12.63 4.21
C LYS A 15 -16.03 13.43 2.99
N GLN A 16 -15.67 12.96 1.80
CA GLN A 16 -16.05 13.59 0.54
C GLN A 16 -16.71 12.56 -0.39
N PRO A 17 -17.64 12.97 -1.25
CA PRO A 17 -18.18 12.11 -2.30
C PRO A 17 -17.04 11.57 -3.18
N PHE A 18 -17.04 10.26 -3.40
CA PHE A 18 -16.09 9.63 -4.29
C PHE A 18 -16.53 9.87 -5.74
N LYS A 19 -15.70 10.61 -6.49
CA LYS A 19 -15.88 10.83 -7.92
C LYS A 19 -14.65 10.33 -8.67
N PRO A 20 -14.76 9.32 -9.54
CA PRO A 20 -13.62 8.85 -10.30
C PRO A 20 -13.17 9.90 -11.33
N ILE A 21 -11.88 9.90 -11.66
CA ILE A 21 -11.29 10.78 -12.69
C ILE A 21 -11.90 10.45 -14.07
N HIS A 22 -12.03 9.15 -14.38
CA HIS A 22 -12.67 8.66 -15.59
C HIS A 22 -13.95 7.90 -15.22
N PRO A 23 -15.12 8.22 -15.81
CA PRO A 23 -16.37 7.54 -15.50
C PRO A 23 -16.24 6.00 -15.59
N GLY A 24 -16.72 5.31 -14.56
CA GLY A 24 -16.69 3.84 -14.47
C GLY A 24 -15.31 3.23 -14.17
N HIS A 25 -14.24 4.01 -14.09
CA HIS A 25 -12.87 3.51 -13.88
C HIS A 25 -12.24 4.07 -12.62
N VAL A 26 -11.58 3.22 -11.84
CA VAL A 26 -10.87 3.62 -10.63
C VAL A 26 -9.44 3.15 -10.68
N GLY A 27 -8.48 4.07 -10.54
CA GLY A 27 -7.10 3.73 -10.21
C GLY A 27 -6.91 3.76 -8.70
N MET A 28 -6.37 2.69 -8.12
CA MET A 28 -6.09 2.62 -6.69
C MET A 28 -4.65 2.16 -6.48
N TYR A 29 -3.86 2.97 -5.79
CA TYR A 29 -2.52 2.63 -5.34
C TYR A 29 -2.49 2.48 -3.83
N VAL A 30 -1.85 1.43 -3.33
CA VAL A 30 -1.62 1.21 -1.90
C VAL A 30 -0.15 0.83 -1.72
N CYS A 31 0.54 1.47 -0.77
CA CYS A 31 1.92 1.10 -0.44
C CYS A 31 1.99 -0.35 0.03
N GLY A 32 2.92 -1.12 -0.51
CA GLY A 32 3.19 -2.49 -0.09
C GLY A 32 4.28 -2.61 0.96
N PRO A 33 4.70 -3.84 1.28
CA PRO A 33 5.66 -4.11 2.33
C PRO A 33 7.09 -3.80 1.89
N THR A 34 7.95 -3.53 2.87
CA THR A 34 9.40 -3.69 2.72
C THR A 34 9.77 -5.09 3.16
N VAL A 35 10.31 -5.87 2.24
CA VAL A 35 10.48 -7.32 2.38
C VAL A 35 11.83 -7.67 3.02
N TYR A 36 12.08 -7.09 4.20
CA TYR A 36 13.25 -7.45 5.01
C TYR A 36 12.89 -8.51 6.07
N GLY A 37 11.72 -9.15 6.02
CA GLY A 37 11.35 -10.15 7.02
C GLY A 37 9.88 -10.53 7.00
N ASP A 38 9.51 -11.41 7.91
CA ASP A 38 8.18 -11.98 7.95
C ASP A 38 7.10 -10.94 8.24
N ALA A 39 5.96 -11.10 7.57
CA ALA A 39 4.83 -10.22 7.77
C ALA A 39 4.18 -10.47 9.14
N HIS A 40 4.07 -9.44 9.97
CA HIS A 40 3.30 -9.49 11.21
C HIS A 40 1.83 -9.06 11.02
N LEU A 41 0.98 -9.31 12.03
CA LEU A 41 -0.46 -8.99 11.98
C LEU A 41 -0.77 -7.51 11.67
N GLY A 42 0.13 -6.59 12.06
CA GLY A 42 0.03 -5.18 11.68
C GLY A 42 0.02 -4.93 10.16
N HIS A 43 0.67 -5.77 9.36
CA HIS A 43 0.66 -5.69 7.89
C HIS A 43 -0.64 -6.25 7.30
N ALA A 44 -1.29 -7.20 7.99
CA ALA A 44 -2.55 -7.77 7.54
C ALA A 44 -3.69 -6.75 7.59
N ARG A 45 -3.71 -5.86 8.60
CA ARG A 45 -4.76 -4.84 8.74
C ARG A 45 -4.91 -3.94 7.50
N PRO A 46 -3.88 -3.24 7.00
CA PRO A 46 -4.02 -2.44 5.79
C PRO A 46 -4.31 -3.32 4.56
N ALA A 47 -3.67 -4.49 4.44
CA ALA A 47 -3.92 -5.40 3.32
C ALA A 47 -5.41 -5.81 3.22
N VAL A 48 -6.03 -6.18 4.34
CA VAL A 48 -7.46 -6.53 4.41
C VAL A 48 -8.35 -5.30 4.20
N THR A 49 -8.01 -4.17 4.81
CA THR A 49 -8.81 -2.93 4.70
C THR A 49 -8.92 -2.48 3.24
N PHE A 50 -7.80 -2.47 2.51
CA PHE A 50 -7.81 -2.06 1.11
C PHE A 50 -8.32 -3.14 0.16
N ASP A 51 -8.22 -4.43 0.52
CA ASP A 51 -8.90 -5.50 -0.21
C ASP A 51 -10.43 -5.36 -0.11
N ILE A 52 -10.96 -5.01 1.06
CA ILE A 52 -12.39 -4.71 1.23
C ILE A 52 -12.79 -3.52 0.34
N LEU A 53 -12.02 -2.44 0.32
CA LEU A 53 -12.29 -1.29 -0.54
C LEU A 53 -12.27 -1.68 -2.03
N PHE A 54 -11.27 -2.44 -2.47
CA PHE A 54 -11.17 -2.95 -3.84
C PHE A 54 -12.42 -3.76 -4.23
N ARG A 55 -12.79 -4.73 -3.39
CA ARG A 55 -13.97 -5.58 -3.61
C ARG A 55 -15.26 -4.76 -3.63
N TYR A 56 -15.38 -3.78 -2.74
CA TYR A 56 -16.55 -2.93 -2.68
C TYR A 56 -16.68 -2.04 -3.92
N LEU A 57 -15.58 -1.43 -4.38
CA LEU A 57 -15.57 -0.66 -5.64
C LEU A 57 -15.95 -1.54 -6.84
N LYS A 58 -15.45 -2.79 -6.91
CA LYS A 58 -15.87 -3.75 -7.94
C LYS A 58 -17.35 -4.14 -7.81
N HIS A 59 -17.86 -4.32 -6.60
CA HIS A 59 -19.26 -4.62 -6.34
C HIS A 59 -20.18 -3.48 -6.82
N LEU A 60 -19.74 -2.22 -6.67
CA LEU A 60 -20.40 -1.05 -7.23
C LEU A 60 -20.28 -0.96 -8.78
N GLY A 61 -19.65 -1.91 -9.45
CA GLY A 61 -19.55 -1.95 -10.91
C GLY A 61 -18.41 -1.13 -11.52
N TYR A 62 -17.48 -0.62 -10.70
CA TYR A 62 -16.28 0.03 -11.23
C TYR A 62 -15.29 -0.97 -11.83
N LYS A 63 -14.63 -0.58 -12.92
CA LYS A 63 -13.42 -1.23 -13.41
C LYS A 63 -12.22 -0.67 -12.63
N VAL A 64 -11.73 -1.45 -11.69
CA VAL A 64 -10.66 -1.02 -10.77
C VAL A 64 -9.30 -1.56 -11.22
N ARG A 65 -8.33 -0.66 -11.41
CA ARG A 65 -6.91 -1.00 -11.51
C ARG A 65 -6.28 -0.84 -10.14
N TYR A 66 -6.05 -1.95 -9.45
CA TYR A 66 -5.41 -1.97 -8.14
C TYR A 66 -3.91 -2.27 -8.29
N VAL A 67 -3.06 -1.33 -7.89
CA VAL A 67 -1.59 -1.44 -7.91
C VAL A 67 -1.07 -1.41 -6.47
N ARG A 68 -0.15 -2.33 -6.16
CA ARG A 68 0.58 -2.36 -4.89
C ARG A 68 2.04 -2.66 -5.20
N ASN A 69 2.95 -1.84 -4.68
CA ASN A 69 4.38 -2.05 -4.89
C ASN A 69 4.94 -3.12 -3.93
N ILE A 70 6.19 -3.48 -4.14
CA ILE A 70 7.05 -4.12 -3.15
C ILE A 70 8.23 -3.17 -2.98
N THR A 71 8.70 -2.98 -1.74
CA THR A 71 9.93 -2.24 -1.47
C THR A 71 11.03 -3.26 -1.20
N ASP A 72 11.72 -3.64 -2.26
CA ASP A 72 12.85 -4.57 -2.32
C ASP A 72 14.21 -3.87 -2.16
N VAL A 73 14.21 -2.53 -2.22
CA VAL A 73 15.38 -1.67 -1.95
C VAL A 73 14.92 -0.38 -1.26
N GLY A 74 15.75 0.15 -0.36
CA GLY A 74 15.52 1.39 0.37
C GLY A 74 14.79 1.20 1.71
N HIS A 75 14.02 2.23 2.10
CA HIS A 75 13.34 2.35 3.40
C HIS A 75 14.31 2.43 4.58
N LEU A 76 14.95 3.61 4.70
CA LEU A 76 15.87 3.95 5.79
C LEU A 76 15.18 3.82 7.16
N GLU A 77 15.94 3.50 8.19
CA GLU A 77 15.44 3.61 9.57
C GLU A 77 15.22 5.08 9.93
N HIS A 78 13.99 5.41 10.32
CA HIS A 78 13.45 6.76 10.53
C HIS A 78 13.19 7.51 9.20
N ASP A 79 12.12 8.32 9.14
CA ASP A 79 11.72 9.13 7.96
C ASP A 79 12.74 10.24 7.59
N ALA A 80 14.02 10.04 7.90
CA ALA A 80 15.14 10.94 7.63
C ALA A 80 15.94 10.41 6.43
N ASP A 81 16.51 11.34 5.66
CA ASP A 81 17.40 11.05 4.52
C ASP A 81 18.75 10.41 4.92
N SER A 82 18.93 10.12 6.21
CA SER A 82 20.10 9.45 6.78
C SER A 82 19.65 8.23 7.59
N GLY A 83 20.09 7.04 7.19
CA GLY A 83 19.80 5.81 7.90
C GLY A 83 20.40 4.62 7.14
N GLU A 84 20.38 3.45 7.77
CA GLU A 84 20.77 2.20 7.12
C GLU A 84 19.55 1.57 6.46
N ASP A 85 19.72 1.05 5.25
CA ASP A 85 18.70 0.31 4.52
C ASP A 85 18.32 -0.96 5.30
N LYS A 86 17.02 -1.19 5.51
CA LYS A 86 16.54 -2.31 6.34
C LYS A 86 16.88 -3.68 5.75
N VAL A 87 16.91 -3.81 4.42
CA VAL A 87 17.28 -5.04 3.72
C VAL A 87 18.79 -5.29 3.87
N ALA A 88 19.61 -4.27 3.64
CA ALA A 88 21.06 -4.34 3.78
C ALA A 88 21.50 -4.62 5.24
N LYS A 89 20.83 -4.01 6.21
CA LYS A 89 21.05 -4.26 7.64
C LYS A 89 20.80 -5.72 8.00
N LYS A 90 19.69 -6.30 7.52
CA LYS A 90 19.39 -7.72 7.76
C LYS A 90 20.36 -8.65 7.04
N ALA A 91 20.67 -8.39 5.78
CA ALA A 91 21.62 -9.19 5.00
C ALA A 91 22.97 -9.33 5.72
N ARG A 92 23.48 -8.23 6.29
CA ARG A 92 24.71 -8.23 7.09
C ARG A 92 24.60 -9.07 8.36
N LEU A 93 23.47 -9.01 9.06
CA LEU A 93 23.23 -9.80 10.28
C LEU A 93 23.14 -11.30 9.98
N GLU A 94 22.56 -11.67 8.83
CA GLU A 94 22.37 -13.07 8.42
C GLU A 94 23.53 -13.63 7.57
N GLN A 95 24.54 -12.81 7.25
CA GLN A 95 25.66 -13.16 6.36
C GLN A 95 25.21 -13.61 4.96
N LEU A 96 24.19 -12.93 4.43
CA LEU A 96 23.59 -13.17 3.11
C LEU A 96 23.81 -11.96 2.19
N GLU A 97 23.63 -12.15 0.89
CA GLU A 97 23.48 -11.04 -0.05
C GLU A 97 22.08 -10.39 0.09
N PRO A 98 21.93 -9.06 -0.08
CA PRO A 98 20.65 -8.37 0.12
C PRO A 98 19.47 -8.95 -0.66
N MET A 99 19.71 -9.44 -1.88
CA MET A 99 18.64 -10.03 -2.70
C MET A 99 18.25 -11.45 -2.27
N GLU A 100 19.03 -12.09 -1.39
CA GLU A 100 18.65 -13.37 -0.76
C GLU A 100 17.71 -13.15 0.45
N VAL A 101 17.58 -11.90 0.93
CA VAL A 101 16.69 -11.52 2.04
C VAL A 101 15.26 -11.21 1.58
N VAL A 102 15.12 -10.72 0.35
CA VAL A 102 13.89 -10.18 -0.28
C VAL A 102 12.90 -11.28 -0.66
#